data_AF-A0A5K1CXZ3-F1
#
_entry.id   AF-A0A5K1CXZ3-F1
#
_cell.length_a   1.000
_cell.length_b   1.000
_cell.length_c   1.000
_cell.angle_alpha   90.00
_cell.angle_beta   90.00
_cell.angle_gamma   90.00
#
_symmetry.space_group_name_H-M   'P 1'
#
loop_
_entity.id
_entity.type
_entity.pdbx_description
1 polymer ?
#
loop_
_entity_poly.entity_id
_entity_poly.type
_entity_poly.pdbx_seq_one_letter_code
_entity_poly.pdbx_strand_id
1 'polypeptide(L)'
;MTLACEGTGNTIQLIDEMVSQNQAVLEPFINVGDDCEGQVGPPTGSLSKRKRRRSANEDDLKEIEIMKESFDKIANAIGKSDVVPKPKQECKYSKEDIFPAFEEIGLEEELQTEAYIYLTGDKDRIETFFACPSSKRKDVLL
;
A
#
# COMPACT_ATOMS: atom_id res chain seq x y z
N MET A 1 24.38 7.47 50.68
CA MET A 1 25.75 6.96 50.50
C MET A 1 25.67 5.68 49.69
N THR A 2 26.57 5.57 48.70
CA THR A 2 27.09 4.36 48.07
C THR A 2 26.23 3.52 47.09
N LEU A 3 26.71 3.52 45.85
CA LEU A 3 26.51 2.59 44.73
C LEU A 3 26.82 1.13 45.11
N ALA A 4 26.13 0.18 44.47
CA ALA A 4 26.74 -1.08 44.06
C ALA A 4 26.15 -1.49 42.70
N CYS A 5 27.03 -1.57 41.71
CA CYS A 5 26.76 -2.11 40.38
C CYS A 5 26.63 -3.63 40.47
N GLU A 6 25.48 -4.19 40.07
CA GLU A 6 25.37 -5.62 39.77
C GLU A 6 25.45 -5.79 38.26
N GLY A 7 26.62 -6.23 37.80
CA GLY A 7 26.97 -6.37 36.40
C GLY A 7 26.15 -7.46 35.72
N THR A 8 25.59 -7.14 34.55
CA THR A 8 25.01 -8.08 33.60
C THR A 8 26.11 -8.95 32.98
N GLY A 9 26.59 -9.95 33.73
CA GLY A 9 27.54 -10.97 33.28
C GLY A 9 26.95 -12.04 32.36
N ASN A 10 25.77 -11.80 31.78
CA ASN A 10 24.96 -12.84 31.14
C ASN A 10 24.77 -12.63 29.62
N THR A 11 25.14 -11.46 29.09
CA THR A 11 24.83 -11.12 27.69
C THR A 11 25.76 -11.81 26.71
N ILE A 12 27.06 -11.91 27.01
CA ILE A 12 28.04 -12.55 26.11
C ILE A 12 27.82 -14.08 26.08
N GLN A 13 27.55 -14.68 27.24
CA GLN A 13 27.26 -16.12 27.33
C GLN A 13 26.01 -16.51 26.55
N LEU A 14 24.97 -15.66 26.60
CA LEU A 14 23.74 -15.86 25.82
C LEU A 14 23.99 -15.78 24.30
N ILE A 15 24.87 -14.87 23.87
CA ILE A 15 25.24 -14.75 22.45
C ILE A 15 26.00 -16.00 21.99
N ASP A 16 26.97 -16.48 22.77
CA ASP A 16 27.74 -17.68 22.43
C ASP A 16 26.85 -18.93 22.34
N GLU A 17 25.87 -19.05 23.23
CA GLU A 17 24.88 -20.13 23.19
C GLU A 17 24.00 -20.06 21.93
N MET A 18 23.50 -18.86 21.58
CA MET A 18 22.70 -18.65 20.37
C MET A 18 23.49 -18.92 19.08
N VAL A 19 24.80 -18.63 19.06
CA VAL A 19 25.65 -18.90 17.90
C VAL A 19 25.99 -20.39 17.79
N SER A 20 26.25 -21.06 18.92
CA SER A 20 26.53 -22.50 18.94
C SER A 20 25.38 -23.34 18.38
N GLN A 21 24.13 -22.92 18.59
CA GLN A 21 22.95 -23.63 18.07
C GLN A 21 22.80 -23.56 16.55
N ASN A 22 23.48 -22.60 15.88
CA ASN A 22 23.41 -22.41 14.43
C ASN A 22 24.54 -23.10 13.66
N GLN A 23 25.37 -23.90 14.33
CA GLN A 23 26.44 -24.65 13.66
C GLN A 23 25.87 -25.86 12.91
N ALA A 24 25.73 -25.74 11.59
CA ALA A 24 25.37 -26.86 10.73
C ALA A 24 26.61 -27.68 10.33
N VAL A 25 26.56 -29.00 10.52
CA VAL A 25 27.55 -29.94 9.99
C VAL A 25 27.00 -30.52 8.69
N LEU A 26 27.68 -30.26 7.57
CA LEU A 26 27.35 -30.85 6.29
C LEU A 26 28.03 -32.21 6.17
N GLU A 27 27.27 -33.25 5.82
CA GLU A 27 27.85 -34.56 5.50
C GLU A 27 28.48 -34.56 4.10
N PRO A 28 29.60 -35.26 3.89
CA PRO A 28 30.19 -35.43 2.56
C PRO A 28 29.28 -36.30 1.68
N PHE A 29 28.84 -35.77 0.53
CA PHE A 29 28.18 -36.58 -0.47
C PHE A 29 29.20 -37.53 -1.13
N ILE A 30 28.95 -38.84 -1.03
CA ILE A 30 29.69 -39.84 -1.81
C ILE A 30 29.16 -39.78 -3.24
N ASN A 31 29.88 -39.08 -4.12
CA ASN A 31 29.57 -39.04 -5.54
C ASN A 31 29.97 -40.39 -6.17
N VAL A 32 29.06 -41.36 -6.22
CA VAL A 32 29.27 -42.58 -7.01
C VAL A 32 28.93 -42.26 -8.46
N GLY A 33 29.93 -41.64 -9.10
CA GLY A 33 30.20 -41.57 -10.54
C GLY A 33 29.02 -41.58 -11.51
N ASP A 34 28.72 -40.40 -12.05
CA ASP A 34 28.39 -40.30 -13.46
C ASP A 34 29.70 -40.00 -14.20
N ASP A 35 30.31 -41.04 -14.77
CA ASP A 35 31.22 -40.90 -15.89
C ASP A 35 30.83 -41.91 -16.96
N CYS A 36 30.69 -41.37 -18.16
CA CYS A 36 30.05 -41.96 -19.30
C CYS A 36 30.95 -42.96 -20.04
N GLU A 37 30.28 -43.88 -20.73
CA GLU A 37 30.71 -44.67 -21.90
C GLU A 37 31.30 -46.07 -21.69
N GLY A 38 30.54 -47.07 -22.17
CA GLY A 38 31.02 -48.43 -22.41
C GLY A 38 29.90 -49.48 -22.52
N GLN A 39 29.21 -49.53 -23.66
CA GLN A 39 28.40 -50.64 -24.22
C GLN A 39 27.75 -51.67 -23.26
N VAL A 40 26.41 -51.69 -23.15
CA VAL A 40 25.58 -52.94 -23.15
C VAL A 40 24.13 -52.61 -23.49
N GLY A 41 23.60 -53.23 -24.57
CA GLY A 41 22.23 -53.75 -24.69
C GLY A 41 21.02 -52.78 -24.69
N PRO A 42 19.91 -53.11 -25.38
CA PRO A 42 18.74 -52.24 -25.42
C PRO A 42 18.05 -52.27 -24.05
N PRO A 43 17.76 -51.11 -23.41
CA PRO A 43 16.79 -51.09 -22.33
C PRO A 43 15.42 -51.33 -22.96
N THR A 44 14.96 -52.57 -22.85
CA THR A 44 13.58 -52.95 -23.12
C THR A 44 12.66 -52.10 -22.26
N GLY A 45 12.00 -51.15 -22.93
CA GLY A 45 10.62 -50.77 -22.67
C GLY A 45 10.33 -50.15 -21.31
N SER A 46 10.36 -48.82 -21.27
CA SER A 46 9.20 -48.11 -20.73
C SER A 46 8.95 -46.88 -21.58
N LEU A 47 8.05 -47.03 -22.55
CA LEU A 47 7.47 -45.90 -23.26
C LEU A 47 6.70 -45.07 -22.23
N SER A 48 7.37 -44.06 -21.66
CA SER A 48 6.69 -42.99 -20.96
C SER A 48 5.68 -42.40 -21.93
N LYS A 49 4.40 -42.70 -21.69
CA LYS A 49 3.30 -42.14 -22.47
C LYS A 49 3.33 -40.64 -22.25
N ARG A 50 3.93 -39.91 -23.19
CA ARG A 50 3.88 -38.45 -23.25
C ARG A 50 2.40 -38.06 -23.21
N LYS A 51 1.93 -37.59 -22.05
CA LYS A 51 0.54 -37.16 -21.85
C LYS A 51 0.27 -36.05 -22.86
N ARG A 52 -0.48 -36.38 -23.91
CA ARG A 52 -0.90 -35.43 -24.93
C ARG A 52 -1.75 -34.37 -24.22
N ARG A 53 -1.25 -33.14 -24.13
CA ARG A 53 -2.03 -32.00 -23.64
C ARG A 53 -3.28 -31.92 -24.49
N ARG A 54 -4.46 -32.06 -23.88
CA ARG A 54 -5.72 -31.81 -24.58
C ARG A 54 -5.77 -30.31 -24.86
N SER A 55 -6.15 -29.93 -26.08
CA SER A 55 -6.51 -28.56 -26.37
C SER A 55 -7.74 -28.19 -25.56
N ALA A 56 -7.81 -26.93 -25.13
CA ALA A 56 -9.01 -26.36 -24.53
C ALA A 56 -10.20 -26.60 -25.47
N ASN A 57 -11.32 -27.05 -24.91
CA ASN A 57 -12.59 -27.09 -25.62
C ASN A 57 -13.29 -25.72 -25.52
N GLU A 58 -14.43 -25.56 -26.20
CA GLU A 58 -15.18 -24.29 -26.22
C GLU A 58 -15.64 -23.86 -24.81
N ASP A 59 -15.99 -24.80 -23.93
CA ASP A 59 -16.37 -24.50 -22.54
C ASP A 59 -15.16 -24.00 -21.73
N ASP A 60 -13.99 -24.60 -21.92
CA ASP A 60 -12.74 -24.16 -21.29
C ASP A 60 -12.39 -22.72 -21.75
N LEU A 61 -12.61 -22.39 -23.03
CA LEU A 61 -12.38 -21.04 -23.56
C LEU A 61 -13.34 -20.02 -22.95
N LYS A 62 -14.61 -20.40 -22.78
CA LYS A 62 -15.63 -19.56 -22.15
C LYS A 62 -15.32 -19.31 -20.67
N GLU A 63 -14.85 -20.32 -19.95
CA GLU A 63 -14.42 -20.17 -18.56
C GLU A 63 -13.22 -19.23 -18.44
N ILE A 64 -12.23 -19.36 -19.33
CA ILE A 64 -11.06 -18.46 -19.41
C ILE A 64 -11.49 -17.01 -19.68
N GLU A 65 -12.49 -16.79 -20.53
CA GLU A 65 -13.02 -15.46 -20.83
C GLU A 65 -13.71 -14.83 -19.60
N ILE A 66 -14.51 -15.61 -18.87
CA ILE A 66 -15.14 -15.17 -17.62
C ILE A 66 -14.07 -14.81 -16.59
N MET A 67 -13.03 -15.64 -16.43
CA MET A 67 -11.92 -15.37 -15.54
C MET A 67 -11.20 -14.08 -15.93
N LYS A 68 -10.92 -13.89 -17.23
CA LYS A 68 -10.26 -12.67 -17.74
C LYS A 68 -11.07 -11.42 -17.40
N GLU A 69 -12.38 -11.43 -17.65
CA GLU A 69 -13.25 -10.30 -17.32
C GLU A 69 -13.24 -9.99 -15.81
N SER A 70 -13.22 -11.03 -14.97
CA SER A 70 -13.15 -10.86 -13.52
C SER A 70 -11.81 -10.27 -13.06
N PHE A 71 -10.69 -10.69 -13.66
CA PHE A 71 -9.38 -10.11 -13.37
C PHE A 71 -9.27 -8.67 -13.87
N ASP A 72 -9.83 -8.34 -15.03
CA ASP A 72 -9.86 -6.98 -15.55
C ASP A 72 -10.68 -6.06 -14.63
N LYS A 73 -11.81 -6.53 -14.09
CA LYS A 73 -12.61 -5.79 -13.10
C LYS A 73 -11.82 -5.54 -11.81
N ILE A 74 -11.12 -6.54 -11.30
CA ILE A 74 -10.27 -6.42 -10.10
C ILE A 74 -9.10 -5.46 -10.36
N ALA A 75 -8.40 -5.60 -11.48
CA ALA A 75 -7.29 -4.73 -11.85
C ALA A 75 -7.73 -3.27 -12.00
N ASN A 76 -8.90 -3.04 -12.60
CA ASN A 76 -9.49 -1.70 -12.69
C ASN A 76 -9.92 -1.14 -11.33
N ALA A 77 -10.40 -1.99 -10.41
CA ALA A 77 -10.75 -1.55 -9.05
C ALA A 77 -9.50 -1.20 -8.23
N ILE A 78 -8.43 -2.00 -8.33
CA ILE A 78 -7.15 -1.75 -7.67
C ILE A 78 -6.47 -0.50 -8.24
N GLY A 79 -6.43 -0.35 -9.57
CA GLY A 79 -5.88 0.84 -10.22
C GLY A 79 -6.66 2.12 -9.90
N LYS A 80 -7.95 2.02 -9.56
CA LYS A 80 -8.75 3.14 -9.06
C LYS A 80 -8.58 3.40 -7.56
N SER A 81 -8.22 2.39 -6.76
CA SER A 81 -7.98 2.56 -5.32
C SER A 81 -6.63 3.21 -4.99
N ASP A 82 -5.68 3.22 -5.93
CA ASP A 82 -4.40 3.94 -5.82
C ASP A 82 -4.49 5.44 -6.12
N VAL A 83 -5.69 5.96 -6.35
CA VAL A 83 -5.92 7.40 -6.22
C VAL A 83 -5.89 7.71 -4.73
N VAL A 84 -4.67 7.81 -4.19
CA VAL A 84 -4.42 8.56 -2.95
C VAL A 84 -5.15 9.88 -3.15
N PRO A 85 -6.23 10.18 -2.40
CA PRO A 85 -6.84 11.49 -2.49
C PRO A 85 -5.70 12.45 -2.22
N LYS A 86 -5.40 13.32 -3.20
CA LYS A 86 -4.37 14.36 -3.03
C LYS A 86 -4.56 14.90 -1.63
N PRO A 87 -3.50 14.98 -0.79
CA PRO A 87 -3.64 15.49 0.56
C PRO A 87 -4.45 16.78 0.41
N LYS A 88 -5.65 16.81 1.01
CA LYS A 88 -6.51 17.99 0.96
C LYS A 88 -5.60 19.09 1.46
N GLN A 89 -5.15 19.95 0.55
CA GLN A 89 -4.20 20.98 0.88
C GLN A 89 -4.84 21.73 2.04
N GLU A 90 -4.19 21.68 3.19
CA GLU A 90 -4.76 22.17 4.44
C GLU A 90 -5.28 23.58 4.19
N CYS A 91 -6.57 23.77 4.50
CA CYS A 91 -7.18 25.07 4.35
C CYS A 91 -6.37 26.04 5.21
N LYS A 92 -5.75 27.04 4.57
CA LYS A 92 -4.86 28.00 5.25
C LYS A 92 -5.57 28.80 6.34
N TYR A 93 -6.89 28.86 6.25
CA TYR A 93 -7.76 29.65 7.10
C TYR A 93 -8.52 28.73 8.03
N SER A 94 -8.39 28.98 9.33
CA SER A 94 -9.10 28.27 10.38
C SER A 94 -10.35 29.03 10.81
N LYS A 95 -11.13 28.48 11.74
CA LYS A 95 -12.36 29.14 12.24
C LYS A 95 -12.05 30.51 12.85
N GLU A 96 -10.89 30.60 13.47
CA GLU A 96 -10.36 31.80 14.10
C GLU A 96 -10.09 32.94 13.10
N ASP A 97 -9.94 32.63 11.80
CA ASP A 97 -9.79 33.65 10.75
C ASP A 97 -11.13 34.05 10.12
N ILE A 98 -12.06 33.09 10.01
CA ILE A 98 -13.31 33.23 9.25
C ILE A 98 -14.33 34.11 9.98
N PHE A 99 -14.59 33.83 11.26
CA PHE A 99 -15.61 34.57 12.01
C PHE A 99 -15.25 36.05 12.22
N PRO A 100 -14.00 36.42 12.56
CA PRO A 100 -13.61 37.83 12.60
C PRO A 100 -13.74 38.52 11.25
N ALA A 101 -13.52 37.82 10.14
CA ALA A 101 -13.74 38.38 8.81
C ALA A 101 -15.23 38.63 8.52
N PHE A 102 -16.15 37.84 9.09
CA PHE A 102 -17.58 38.10 9.03
C PHE A 102 -17.98 39.34 9.84
N GLU A 103 -17.37 39.55 11.00
CA GLU A 103 -17.57 40.75 11.81
C GLU A 103 -17.04 42.00 11.10
N GLU A 104 -15.85 41.93 10.48
CA GLU A 104 -15.23 43.04 9.74
C GLU A 104 -16.14 43.54 8.61
N ILE A 105 -16.82 42.62 7.92
CA ILE A 105 -17.74 42.97 6.83
C ILE A 105 -19.15 43.32 7.34
N GLY A 106 -19.42 43.12 8.63
CA GLY A 106 -20.73 43.31 9.26
C GLY A 106 -21.78 42.34 8.74
N LEU A 107 -21.46 41.06 8.66
CA LEU A 107 -22.39 39.98 8.31
C LEU A 107 -23.29 39.64 9.51
N GLU A 108 -24.60 39.54 9.28
CA GLU A 108 -25.60 39.21 10.30
C GLU A 108 -25.38 37.80 10.86
N GLU A 109 -25.59 37.62 12.17
CA GLU A 109 -25.27 36.39 12.90
C GLU A 109 -26.05 35.18 12.36
N GLU A 110 -27.28 35.40 11.90
CA GLU A 110 -28.15 34.41 11.26
C GLU A 110 -27.54 33.88 9.95
N LEU A 111 -26.79 34.70 9.22
CA LEU A 111 -26.17 34.35 7.94
C LEU A 111 -24.76 33.78 8.11
N GLN A 112 -24.11 33.96 9.26
CA GLN A 112 -22.74 33.49 9.49
C GLN A 112 -22.60 31.97 9.35
N THR A 113 -23.60 31.22 9.82
CA THR A 113 -23.59 29.76 9.72
C THR A 113 -23.68 29.31 8.26
N GLU A 114 -24.56 29.92 7.48
CA GLU A 114 -24.74 29.60 6.07
C GLU A 114 -23.50 30.01 5.24
N ALA A 115 -22.97 31.21 5.49
CA ALA A 115 -21.73 31.69 4.86
C ALA A 115 -20.53 30.78 5.20
N TYR A 116 -20.41 30.33 6.44
CA TYR A 116 -19.36 29.41 6.87
C TYR A 116 -19.45 28.08 6.09
N ILE A 117 -20.64 27.49 5.98
CA ILE A 117 -20.85 26.25 5.23
C ILE A 117 -20.56 26.47 3.74
N TYR A 118 -21.01 27.60 3.18
CA TYR A 118 -20.78 27.96 1.79
C TYR A 118 -19.29 28.09 1.44
N LEU A 119 -18.52 28.78 2.29
CA LEU A 119 -17.08 28.99 2.10
C LEU A 119 -16.26 27.72 2.36
N THR A 120 -16.59 26.96 3.41
CA THR A 120 -15.81 25.76 3.77
C THR A 120 -16.15 24.53 2.94
N GLY A 121 -17.25 24.57 2.18
CA GLY A 121 -17.63 23.53 1.22
C GLY A 121 -16.69 23.45 0.00
N ASP A 122 -15.96 24.52 -0.32
CA ASP A 122 -15.04 24.58 -1.45
C ASP A 122 -13.80 25.43 -1.13
N LYS A 123 -12.62 24.84 -1.30
CA LYS A 123 -11.33 25.50 -1.03
C LYS A 123 -11.14 26.78 -1.85
N ASP A 124 -11.65 26.81 -3.08
CA ASP A 124 -11.47 27.95 -3.96
C ASP A 124 -12.32 29.15 -3.50
N ARG A 125 -13.47 28.89 -2.86
CA ARG A 125 -14.35 29.95 -2.33
C ARG A 125 -13.73 30.67 -1.15
N ILE A 126 -13.19 29.91 -0.20
CA ILE A 126 -12.53 30.51 0.96
C ILE A 126 -11.25 31.25 0.55
N GLU A 127 -10.47 30.71 -0.39
CA GLU A 127 -9.31 31.42 -0.93
C GLU A 127 -9.71 32.71 -1.65
N THR A 128 -10.79 32.69 -2.43
CA THR A 128 -11.32 33.88 -3.12
C THR A 128 -11.82 34.94 -2.13
N PHE A 129 -12.53 34.51 -1.08
CA PHE A 129 -13.03 35.40 -0.04
C PHE A 129 -11.90 36.15 0.67
N PHE A 130 -10.84 35.46 1.07
CA PHE A 130 -9.70 36.10 1.74
C PHE A 130 -8.76 36.87 0.78
N ALA A 131 -8.72 36.50 -0.50
CA ALA A 131 -8.04 37.29 -1.53
C ALA A 131 -8.76 38.61 -1.85
N CYS A 132 -10.06 38.69 -1.55
CA CYS A 132 -10.88 39.87 -1.77
C CYS A 132 -10.66 40.91 -0.64
N PRO A 133 -10.54 42.22 -0.97
CA PRO A 133 -10.57 43.29 0.03
C PRO A 133 -11.83 43.23 0.88
N SER A 134 -11.74 43.56 2.17
CA SER A 134 -12.88 43.44 3.10
C SER A 134 -14.13 44.19 2.63
N SER A 135 -13.98 45.33 1.98
CA SER A 135 -15.10 46.10 1.40
C SER A 135 -15.91 45.36 0.33
N LYS A 136 -15.35 44.34 -0.32
CA LYS A 136 -15.99 43.57 -1.40
C LYS A 136 -16.30 42.12 -1.03
N ARG A 137 -15.94 41.69 0.18
CA ARG A 137 -16.14 40.31 0.64
C ARG A 137 -17.62 39.92 0.76
N LYS A 138 -18.50 40.88 1.05
CA LYS A 138 -19.96 40.64 1.05
C LYS A 138 -20.48 40.20 -0.33
N ASP A 139 -19.96 40.77 -1.40
CA ASP A 139 -20.34 40.40 -2.78
C ASP A 139 -19.89 38.98 -3.17
N VAL A 140 -18.92 38.40 -2.43
CA VAL A 140 -18.46 37.02 -2.63
C VAL A 140 -19.37 36.01 -1.93
N LEU A 141 -20.15 36.46 -0.94
CA LEU A 141 -21.08 35.63 -0.18
C LEU A 141 -22.51 35.64 -0.76
N LEU A 142 -22.79 36.54 -1.71
CA LEU A 142 -24.08 36.71 -2.40
C LEU A 142 -24.05 36.03 -3.78
#